data_AF-A0A2D7ZLW4-F1
#
_entry.id   AF-A0A2D7ZLW4-F1
#
_cell.length_a   1.000
_cell.length_b   1.000
_cell.length_c   1.000
_cell.angle_alpha   90.00
_cell.angle_beta   90.00
_cell.angle_gamma   90.00
#
_symmetry.space_group_name_H-M   'P 1'
#
loop_
_entity.id
_entity.type
_entity.pdbx_description
1 polymer ?
#
loop_
_entity_poly.entity_id
_entity_poly.type
_entity_poly.pdbx_seq_one_letter_code
_entity_poly.pdbx_strand_id
1 'polypeptide(L)'
;MAETPQGPEPARRFDPLTAIAVVFFLMAVAFAAAPAINAGPATLAGLMLLVGLAGVACLGLFVLRSTLETPTDAEPGAERLVEALVEPAALAGADGRIHACNSAWRDVLGDAPRLPKGGSSAASLFSALGAARRGETAHATLRAAGADHTAEIAPVGAPGAARRFLIRLRP
;
A
#
# COMPACT_ATOMS: atom_id res chain seq x y z
N MET A 1 -19.79 21.47 -22.87
CA MET A 1 -19.49 20.03 -22.71
C MET A 1 -17.98 19.93 -22.63
N ALA A 2 -17.43 20.02 -21.41
CA ALA A 2 -15.99 20.09 -21.19
C ALA A 2 -15.49 18.71 -20.75
N GLU A 3 -14.73 18.08 -21.63
CA GLU A 3 -14.07 16.80 -21.39
C GLU A 3 -12.89 17.05 -20.45
N THR A 4 -12.96 16.53 -19.22
CA THR A 4 -11.84 16.56 -18.26
C THR A 4 -10.81 15.51 -18.65
N PRO A 5 -9.51 15.85 -18.77
CA PRO A 5 -8.48 14.87 -19.10
C PRO A 5 -8.32 13.88 -17.94
N GLN A 6 -8.55 12.60 -18.23
CA GLN A 6 -8.21 11.53 -17.30
C GLN A 6 -6.69 11.50 -17.12
N GLY A 7 -6.24 11.76 -15.90
CA GLY A 7 -4.83 11.66 -15.52
C GLY A 7 -4.32 10.22 -15.68
N PRO A 8 -3.05 10.03 -16.03
CA PRO A 8 -2.49 8.71 -16.31
C PRO A 8 -2.53 7.84 -15.05
N GLU A 9 -3.09 6.63 -15.17
CA GLU A 9 -3.02 5.63 -14.12
C GLU A 9 -1.54 5.33 -13.80
N PRO A 10 -1.15 5.24 -12.51
CA PRO A 10 0.22 4.92 -12.15
C PRO A 10 0.52 3.49 -12.61
N ALA A 11 1.26 3.39 -13.71
CA ALA A 11 1.75 2.13 -14.24
C ALA A 11 2.43 1.34 -13.11
N ARG A 12 1.97 0.10 -12.93
CA ARG A 12 2.57 -0.89 -12.03
C ARG A 12 4.06 -0.94 -12.35
N ARG A 13 4.89 -0.35 -11.49
CA ARG A 13 6.34 -0.29 -11.68
C ARG A 13 6.85 -1.73 -11.78
N PHE A 14 7.14 -2.18 -12.99
CA PHE A 14 7.86 -3.42 -13.19
C PHE A 14 9.26 -3.17 -12.62
N ASP A 15 9.59 -3.88 -11.55
CA ASP A 15 10.89 -3.72 -10.89
C ASP A 15 11.96 -4.33 -11.81
N PRO A 16 12.84 -3.51 -12.42
CA PRO A 16 13.83 -3.99 -13.38
C PRO A 16 14.81 -4.99 -12.73
N LEU A 17 15.01 -4.92 -11.42
CA LEU A 17 15.83 -5.89 -10.69
C LEU A 17 15.18 -7.28 -10.65
N THR A 18 13.85 -7.32 -10.51
CA THR A 18 13.09 -8.58 -10.55
C THR A 18 13.12 -9.17 -11.96
N ALA A 19 13.02 -8.34 -13.00
CA ALA A 19 13.14 -8.80 -14.38
C ALA A 19 14.53 -9.41 -14.68
N ILE A 20 15.61 -8.76 -14.22
CA ILE A 20 16.97 -9.26 -14.36
C ILE A 20 17.15 -10.57 -13.58
N ALA A 21 16.62 -10.67 -12.35
CA ALA A 21 16.69 -11.89 -11.55
C ALA A 21 15.97 -13.06 -12.22
N VAL A 22 14.80 -12.82 -12.84
CA VAL A 22 14.05 -13.83 -13.60
C VAL A 22 14.87 -14.29 -14.81
N VAL A 23 15.48 -13.38 -15.56
CA VAL A 23 16.31 -13.72 -16.73
C VAL A 23 17.52 -14.56 -16.31
N PHE A 24 18.23 -14.17 -15.25
CA PHE A 24 19.37 -14.93 -14.72
C PHE A 24 18.97 -16.32 -14.23
N PHE A 25 17.82 -16.43 -13.56
CA PHE A 25 17.29 -17.71 -13.10
C PHE A 25 16.95 -18.63 -14.28
N LEU A 26 16.28 -18.12 -15.31
CA LEU A 26 15.98 -18.89 -16.52
C LEU A 26 17.26 -19.34 -17.24
N MET A 27 18.28 -18.48 -17.29
CA MET A 27 19.58 -18.81 -17.88
C MET A 27 20.30 -19.89 -17.07
N ALA A 28 20.24 -19.85 -15.73
CA ALA A 28 20.80 -20.89 -14.86
C ALA A 28 20.06 -22.23 -15.02
N VAL A 29 18.73 -22.21 -15.16
CA VAL A 29 17.93 -23.41 -15.45
C VAL A 29 18.32 -24.01 -16.80
N ALA A 30 18.51 -23.18 -17.84
CA ALA A 30 18.96 -23.64 -19.15
C ALA A 30 20.37 -24.27 -19.10
N PHE A 31 21.30 -23.67 -18.35
CA PHE A 31 22.64 -24.23 -18.16
C PHE A 31 22.61 -25.53 -17.33
N ALA A 32 21.75 -25.62 -16.32
CA ALA A 32 21.56 -26.84 -15.53
C ALA A 32 20.91 -27.98 -16.34
N ALA A 33 20.21 -27.66 -17.45
CA ALA A 33 19.68 -28.64 -18.39
C ALA A 33 20.72 -29.14 -19.42
N ALA A 34 21.88 -28.51 -19.55
CA ALA A 34 22.95 -28.92 -20.46
C ALA A 34 23.46 -30.38 -20.27
N PRO A 35 23.57 -30.93 -19.04
CA PRO A 35 23.92 -32.33 -18.82
C PRO A 35 22.84 -33.31 -19.30
N ALA A 36 21.58 -32.88 -19.43
CA ALA A 36 20.47 -33.73 -19.85
C ALA A 36 20.60 -34.20 -21.30
N ILE A 37 21.30 -33.43 -22.13
CA ILE A 37 21.43 -33.67 -23.57
C ILE A 37 22.45 -34.78 -23.85
N ASN A 38 23.34 -35.08 -22.90
CA ASN A 38 24.38 -36.13 -23.00
C ASN A 38 24.13 -37.35 -22.10
N ALA A 39 23.01 -37.41 -21.39
CA ALA A 39 22.70 -38.49 -20.46
C ALA A 39 21.71 -39.49 -21.08
N GLY A 40 21.75 -40.76 -20.64
CA GLY A 40 20.88 -41.82 -21.16
C GLY A 40 19.37 -41.54 -20.98
N PRO A 41 18.49 -42.29 -21.68
CA PRO A 41 17.04 -42.01 -21.72
C PRO A 41 16.36 -42.05 -20.34
N ALA A 42 16.87 -42.84 -19.39
CA ALA A 42 16.35 -42.88 -18.02
C ALA A 42 16.66 -41.60 -17.23
N THR A 43 17.87 -41.04 -17.39
CA THR A 43 18.28 -39.78 -16.75
C THR A 43 17.54 -38.57 -17.34
N LEU A 44 17.19 -38.60 -18.62
CA LEU A 44 16.41 -37.55 -19.28
C LEU A 44 14.97 -37.49 -18.73
N ALA A 45 14.33 -38.64 -18.54
CA ALA A 45 13.00 -38.73 -17.94
C ALA A 45 12.99 -38.19 -16.49
N GLY A 46 14.00 -38.56 -15.68
CA GLY A 46 14.15 -38.05 -14.31
C GLY A 46 14.33 -36.53 -14.25
N LEU A 47 15.10 -35.96 -15.17
CA LEU A 47 15.30 -34.51 -15.26
C LEU A 47 14.03 -33.78 -15.71
N MET A 48 13.26 -34.32 -16.68
CA MET A 48 11.96 -33.73 -17.06
C MET A 48 10.97 -33.70 -15.89
N LEU A 49 10.94 -34.75 -15.06
CA LEU A 49 10.08 -34.78 -13.87
C LEU A 49 10.55 -33.78 -12.81
N LEU A 50 11.86 -33.66 -12.56
CA LEU A 50 12.40 -32.69 -11.61
C LEU A 50 12.13 -31.25 -12.05
N VAL A 51 12.27 -30.95 -13.34
CA VAL A 51 11.94 -29.62 -13.90
C VAL A 51 10.45 -29.31 -13.76
N GLY A 52 9.58 -30.28 -14.06
CA GLY A 52 8.13 -30.14 -13.87
C GLY A 52 7.76 -29.87 -12.41
N LEU A 53 8.33 -30.64 -11.48
CA LEU A 53 8.11 -30.47 -10.04
C LEU A 53 8.60 -29.11 -9.54
N ALA A 54 9.78 -28.67 -9.97
CA ALA A 54 10.34 -27.36 -9.62
C ALA A 54 9.44 -26.23 -10.13
N GLY A 55 8.90 -26.35 -11.36
CA GLY A 55 7.95 -25.39 -11.92
C GLY A 55 6.68 -25.26 -11.08
N VAL A 56 6.04 -26.38 -10.74
CA VAL A 56 4.82 -26.40 -9.92
C VAL A 56 5.09 -25.85 -8.51
N ALA A 57 6.22 -26.20 -7.89
CA ALA A 57 6.60 -25.68 -6.59
C ALA A 57 6.81 -24.15 -6.62
N CYS A 58 7.49 -23.63 -7.64
CA CYS A 58 7.67 -22.19 -7.84
C CYS A 58 6.33 -21.47 -8.06
N LEU A 59 5.42 -22.01 -8.87
CA LEU A 59 4.08 -21.44 -9.05
C LEU A 59 3.31 -21.44 -7.72
N GLY A 60 3.35 -22.53 -6.96
CA GLY A 60 2.71 -22.62 -5.64
C GLY A 60 3.25 -21.58 -4.67
N LEU A 61 4.57 -21.40 -4.60
CA LEU A 61 5.21 -20.37 -3.77
C LEU A 61 4.88 -18.95 -4.26
N PHE A 62 4.78 -18.74 -5.56
CA PHE A 62 4.42 -17.43 -6.12
C PHE A 62 2.97 -17.06 -5.83
N VAL A 63 2.05 -18.02 -5.94
CA VAL A 63 0.64 -17.84 -5.55
C VAL A 63 0.51 -17.62 -4.05
N LEU A 64 1.23 -18.38 -3.22
CA LEU A 64 1.23 -18.15 -1.77
C LEU A 64 1.82 -16.78 -1.44
N ARG A 65 2.94 -16.39 -2.07
CA ARG A 65 3.55 -15.07 -1.90
C ARG A 65 2.60 -13.95 -2.32
N SER A 66 1.86 -14.09 -3.42
CA SER A 66 0.91 -13.07 -3.85
C SER A 66 -0.28 -12.93 -2.89
N THR A 67 -0.66 -14.00 -2.18
CA THR A 67 -1.63 -13.92 -1.07
C THR A 67 -1.03 -13.33 0.21
N LEU A 68 0.29 -13.45 0.39
CA LEU A 68 1.03 -12.88 1.52
C LEU A 68 1.45 -11.42 1.31
N GLU A 69 1.31 -10.90 0.09
CA GLU A 69 1.42 -9.47 -0.23
C GLU A 69 0.24 -8.74 0.45
N THR A 70 0.34 -8.62 1.77
CA THR A 70 -0.53 -7.81 2.60
C THR A 70 -0.45 -6.38 2.05
N PRO A 71 -1.58 -5.71 1.77
CA PRO A 71 -1.53 -4.31 1.34
C PRO A 71 -0.71 -3.54 2.36
N THR A 72 0.36 -2.91 1.88
CA THR A 72 1.39 -2.18 2.62
C THR A 72 0.92 -1.67 3.99
N ASP A 73 1.52 -2.26 5.02
CA ASP A 73 1.69 -1.75 6.38
C ASP A 73 0.45 -1.56 7.27
N ALA A 74 -0.66 -2.26 7.07
CA ALA A 74 -1.68 -2.33 8.13
C ALA A 74 -1.07 -3.03 9.37
N GLU A 75 -0.57 -2.26 10.34
CA GLU A 75 -0.32 -2.78 11.68
C GLU A 75 -1.61 -3.50 12.12
N PRO A 76 -1.55 -4.81 12.41
CA PRO A 76 -2.76 -5.58 12.68
C PRO A 76 -3.44 -5.01 13.93
N GLY A 77 -4.54 -4.28 13.73
CA GLY A 77 -5.32 -3.64 14.79
C GLY A 77 -5.43 -2.12 14.73
N ALA A 78 -4.71 -1.44 13.82
CA ALA A 78 -4.84 0.02 13.67
C ALA A 78 -6.27 0.41 13.24
N GLU A 79 -6.92 -0.41 12.41
CA GLU A 79 -8.32 -0.23 12.01
C GLU A 79 -9.27 -0.40 13.20
N ARG A 80 -9.00 -1.38 14.08
CA ARG A 80 -9.80 -1.61 15.29
C ARG A 80 -9.65 -0.47 16.30
N LEU A 81 -8.45 0.10 16.41
CA LEU A 81 -8.21 1.28 17.23
C LEU A 81 -9.06 2.45 16.75
N VAL A 82 -9.04 2.74 15.44
CA VAL A 82 -9.83 3.84 14.86
C VAL A 82 -11.32 3.60 15.07
N GLU A 83 -11.81 2.38 14.85
CA GLU A 83 -13.23 2.04 15.06
C GLU A 83 -13.65 2.16 16.54
N ALA A 84 -12.74 1.94 17.49
CA ALA A 84 -13.03 2.08 18.92
C ALA A 84 -13.07 3.54 19.41
N LEU A 85 -12.61 4.50 18.60
CA LEU A 85 -12.65 5.92 18.97
C LEU A 85 -14.08 6.47 18.87
N VAL A 86 -14.50 7.17 19.92
CA VAL A 86 -15.81 7.84 19.99
C VAL A 86 -15.85 9.10 19.13
N GLU A 87 -14.73 9.81 19.03
CA GLU A 87 -14.63 11.03 18.22
C GLU A 87 -14.43 10.69 16.74
N PRO A 88 -14.83 11.58 15.80
CA PRO A 88 -14.63 11.34 14.38
C PRO A 88 -13.14 11.21 14.05
N ALA A 89 -12.71 10.02 13.61
CA ALA A 89 -11.30 9.71 13.43
C ALA A 89 -11.02 8.92 12.14
N ALA A 90 -9.88 9.23 11.52
CA ALA A 90 -9.37 8.53 10.35
C ALA A 90 -7.87 8.33 10.42
N LEU A 91 -7.40 7.20 9.91
CA LEU A 91 -5.99 6.91 9.68
C LEU A 91 -5.67 7.20 8.22
N ALA A 92 -4.73 8.11 7.98
CA ALA A 92 -4.31 8.48 6.64
C ALA A 92 -2.82 8.24 6.42
N GLY A 93 -2.47 7.89 5.18
CA GLY A 93 -1.10 7.78 4.74
C GLY A 93 -0.46 9.15 4.49
N ALA A 94 0.86 9.14 4.29
CA ALA A 94 1.64 10.31 3.90
C ALA A 94 1.19 10.98 2.58
N ASP A 95 0.46 10.27 1.73
CA ASP A 95 -0.11 10.76 0.47
C ASP A 95 -1.56 11.28 0.61
N GLY A 96 -2.09 11.28 1.84
CA GLY A 96 -3.43 11.72 2.18
C GLY A 96 -4.54 10.75 1.76
N ARG A 97 -4.20 9.51 1.39
CA ARG A 97 -5.20 8.43 1.28
C ARG A 97 -5.66 8.01 2.67
N ILE A 98 -6.95 7.79 2.81
CA ILE A 98 -7.54 7.26 4.04
C ILE A 98 -7.39 5.74 3.99
N HIS A 99 -6.72 5.18 4.99
CA HIS A 99 -6.55 3.74 5.18
C HIS A 99 -7.69 3.15 6.01
N ALA A 100 -8.18 3.88 7.02
CA ALA A 100 -9.30 3.47 7.86
C ALA A 100 -10.02 4.70 8.42
N CYS A 101 -11.32 4.60 8.69
CA CYS A 101 -12.11 5.63 9.37
C CYS A 101 -13.28 5.00 10.13
N ASN A 102 -13.71 5.63 11.22
CA ASN A 102 -14.87 5.18 11.99
C ASN A 102 -16.19 5.70 11.42
N SER A 103 -17.32 5.24 11.95
CA SER A 103 -18.66 5.73 11.55
C SER A 103 -18.80 7.24 11.76
N ALA A 104 -18.37 7.78 12.90
CA ALA A 104 -18.48 9.20 13.22
C ALA A 104 -17.73 10.09 12.20
N TRP A 105 -16.59 9.62 11.66
CA TRP A 105 -15.90 10.30 10.56
C TRP A 105 -16.74 10.32 9.29
N ARG A 106 -17.31 9.17 8.90
CA ARG A 106 -18.16 9.06 7.70
C ARG A 106 -19.41 9.93 7.80
N ASP A 107 -19.98 10.07 8.99
CA ASP A 107 -21.14 10.94 9.21
C ASP A 107 -20.83 12.43 8.96
N VAL A 108 -19.58 12.86 9.22
CA VAL A 108 -19.15 14.26 9.05
C VAL A 108 -18.54 14.54 7.68
N LEU A 109 -17.59 13.71 7.24
CA LEU A 109 -16.79 13.93 6.02
C LEU A 109 -17.19 13.03 4.84
N GLY A 110 -18.06 12.04 5.06
CA GLY A 110 -18.42 11.04 4.06
C GLY A 110 -17.38 9.93 3.89
N ASP A 111 -17.63 9.07 2.91
CA ASP A 111 -16.84 7.86 2.64
C ASP A 111 -15.77 8.07 1.55
N ALA A 112 -15.22 9.30 1.46
CA ALA A 112 -14.24 9.62 0.44
C ALA A 112 -12.91 8.88 0.71
N PRO A 113 -12.24 8.29 -0.31
CA PRO A 113 -11.01 7.53 -0.12
C PRO A 113 -9.77 8.40 0.17
N ARG A 114 -9.92 9.72 0.15
CA ARG A 114 -8.84 10.70 0.35
C ARG A 114 -9.32 11.83 1.23
N LEU A 115 -8.40 12.43 1.96
CA LEU A 115 -8.68 13.62 2.75
C LEU A 115 -9.23 14.76 1.86
N PRO A 116 -10.15 15.58 2.38
CA PRO A 116 -10.71 16.70 1.65
C PRO A 116 -9.61 17.70 1.28
N LYS A 117 -9.46 17.99 -0.01
CA LYS A 117 -8.50 18.98 -0.54
C LYS A 117 -9.15 20.32 -0.93
N GLY A 118 -10.30 20.65 -0.34
CA GLY A 118 -11.08 21.82 -0.75
C GLY A 118 -10.61 23.14 -0.13
N GLY A 119 -10.41 24.16 -0.97
CA GLY A 119 -10.30 25.57 -0.56
C GLY A 119 -9.07 25.95 0.27
N SER A 120 -9.17 27.04 1.03
CA SER A 120 -8.12 27.55 1.94
C SER A 120 -7.70 26.52 3.01
N SER A 121 -8.59 25.59 3.34
CA SER A 121 -8.37 24.48 4.27
C SER A 121 -7.34 23.45 3.75
N ALA A 122 -7.05 23.41 2.45
CA ALA A 122 -6.00 22.54 1.91
C ALA A 122 -4.61 22.95 2.40
N ALA A 123 -4.32 24.26 2.49
CA ALA A 123 -3.01 24.76 2.88
C ALA A 123 -2.69 24.44 4.35
N SER A 124 -3.67 24.57 5.25
CA SER A 124 -3.53 24.21 6.67
C SER A 124 -3.30 22.71 6.83
N LEU A 125 -4.03 21.87 6.07
CA LEU A 125 -3.83 20.41 6.05
C LEU A 125 -2.43 20.00 5.58
N PHE A 126 -1.93 20.60 4.50
CA PHE A 126 -0.57 20.30 4.01
C PHE A 126 0.51 20.70 5.01
N SER A 127 0.37 21.87 5.64
CA SER A 127 1.31 22.35 6.66
C SER A 127 1.32 21.41 7.89
N ALA A 128 0.14 21.02 8.36
CA ALA A 128 0.01 20.12 9.50
C ALA A 128 0.53 18.71 9.22
N LEU A 129 0.27 18.15 8.02
CA LEU A 129 0.90 16.90 7.59
C LEU A 129 2.42 17.04 7.48
N GLY A 130 2.93 18.21 7.08
CA GLY A 130 4.36 18.51 7.06
C GLY A 130 4.98 18.49 8.46
N ALA A 131 4.31 19.06 9.45
CA ALA A 131 4.71 19.01 10.85
C ALA A 131 4.64 17.57 11.41
N ALA A 132 3.55 16.85 11.12
CA ALA A 132 3.40 15.46 11.51
C ALA A 132 4.49 14.55 10.91
N ARG A 133 4.96 14.83 9.68
CA ARG A 133 6.13 14.14 9.10
C ARG A 133 7.42 14.33 9.89
N ARG A 134 7.55 15.40 10.68
CA ARG A 134 8.68 15.64 11.59
C ARG A 134 8.50 14.99 12.97
N GLY A 135 7.34 14.37 13.22
CA GLY A 135 7.00 13.80 14.52
C GLY A 135 6.21 14.75 15.43
N GLU A 136 5.82 15.92 14.94
CA GLU A 136 5.07 16.92 15.71
C GLU A 136 3.55 16.72 15.55
N THR A 137 2.79 16.79 16.63
CA THR A 137 1.33 16.91 16.55
C THR A 137 0.95 18.29 16.04
N ALA A 138 0.06 18.37 15.07
CA ALA A 138 -0.36 19.63 14.45
C ALA A 138 -1.87 19.70 14.25
N HIS A 139 -2.36 20.91 13.99
CA HIS A 139 -3.79 21.16 13.74
C HIS A 139 -4.02 21.69 12.32
N ALA A 140 -5.08 21.22 11.69
CA ALA A 140 -5.54 21.67 10.39
C ALA A 140 -7.03 21.98 10.44
N THR A 141 -7.49 22.77 9.48
CA THR A 141 -8.92 22.94 9.23
C THR A 141 -9.33 21.98 8.12
N LEU A 142 -10.41 21.24 8.31
CA LEU A 142 -11.03 20.38 7.31
C LEU A 142 -12.41 20.94 7.00
N ARG A 143 -12.68 21.22 5.72
CA ARG A 143 -14.01 21.64 5.31
C ARG A 143 -14.83 20.45 4.86
N ALA A 144 -15.99 20.26 5.48
CA ALA A 144 -16.92 19.18 5.18
C ALA A 144 -18.35 19.74 5.19
N ALA A 145 -19.16 19.36 4.20
CA ALA A 145 -20.57 19.80 4.07
C ALA A 145 -20.81 21.32 4.22
N GLY A 146 -19.81 22.16 3.90
CA GLY A 146 -19.88 23.61 4.04
C GLY A 146 -19.47 24.18 5.40
N ALA A 147 -19.15 23.35 6.40
CA ALA A 147 -18.64 23.74 7.71
C ALA A 147 -17.13 23.46 7.84
N ASP A 148 -16.42 24.30 8.60
CA ASP A 148 -15.01 24.11 8.93
C ASP A 148 -14.88 23.39 10.27
N HIS A 149 -14.15 22.28 10.28
CA HIS A 149 -13.85 21.47 11.46
C HIS A 149 -12.36 21.54 11.78
N THR A 150 -12.02 21.65 13.06
CA THR A 150 -10.61 21.59 13.48
C THR A 150 -10.19 20.13 13.63
N ALA A 151 -9.16 19.73 12.89
CA ALA A 151 -8.60 18.40 12.92
C ALA A 151 -7.23 18.41 13.59
N GLU A 152 -7.02 17.53 14.55
CA GLU A 152 -5.72 17.21 15.12
C GLU A 152 -5.08 16.09 14.32
N ILE A 153 -3.81 16.24 13.96
CA ILE A 153 -3.04 15.32 13.14
C ILE A 153 -1.83 14.89 13.96
N ALA A 154 -1.81 13.61 14.34
CA ALA A 154 -0.75 13.00 15.12
C ALA A 154 -0.03 11.92 14.30
N PRO A 155 1.31 11.86 14.32
CA PRO A 155 2.05 10.75 13.74
C PRO A 155 1.75 9.45 14.50
N VAL A 156 1.50 8.37 13.76
CA VAL A 156 1.25 7.04 14.32
C VAL A 156 2.14 6.03 13.62
N GLY A 157 2.78 5.17 14.42
CA GLY A 157 3.67 4.10 13.97
C GLY A 157 5.06 4.18 14.61
N ALA A 158 5.74 3.02 14.66
CA ALA A 158 7.09 2.92 15.18
C ALA A 158 8.11 3.64 14.27
N PRO A 159 9.24 4.13 14.82
CA PRO A 159 10.33 4.69 14.01
C PRO A 159 10.81 3.69 12.95
N GLY A 160 10.69 4.04 11.67
CA GLY A 160 11.10 3.19 10.54
C GLY A 160 9.96 2.49 9.77
N ALA A 161 8.72 2.52 10.27
CA ALA A 161 7.53 2.06 9.54
C ALA A 161 7.01 3.11 8.53
N ALA A 162 6.10 2.71 7.62
CA ALA A 162 5.43 3.66 6.74
C ALA A 162 4.71 4.75 7.55
N ARG A 163 4.98 6.01 7.20
CA ARG A 163 4.47 7.18 7.93
C ARG A 163 2.96 7.30 7.77
N ARG A 164 2.24 7.07 8.87
CA ARG A 164 0.80 7.21 8.99
C ARG A 164 0.47 8.31 9.97
N PHE A 165 -0.71 8.87 9.80
CA PHE A 165 -1.20 9.99 10.58
C PHE A 165 -2.62 9.68 11.05
N LEU A 166 -2.83 9.74 12.35
CA LEU A 166 -4.15 9.73 12.94
C LEU A 166 -4.71 11.14 12.90
N ILE A 167 -5.92 11.26 12.36
CA ILE A 167 -6.61 12.53 12.15
C ILE A 167 -7.89 12.46 12.95
N ARG A 168 -8.04 13.37 13.92
CA ARG A 168 -9.16 13.43 14.86
C ARG A 168 -9.85 14.76 14.73
N LEU A 169 -11.16 14.77 14.53
CA LEU A 169 -11.93 16.02 14.57
C LEU A 169 -12.19 16.38 16.03
N ARG A 170 -11.86 17.63 16.39
CA ARG A 170 -12.26 18.23 17.66
C ARG A 170 -13.67 18.81 17.49
N PRO A 171 -14.57 18.61 18.47
CA PRO A 171 -15.90 19.20 18.46
C PRO A 171 -15.87 20.73 18.50
#